data_AF-A0A954SRV2-F1
#
_entry.id   AF-A0A954SRV2-F1
#
_cell.length_a   1.000
_cell.length_b   1.000
_cell.length_c   1.000
_cell.angle_alpha   90.00
_cell.angle_beta   90.00
_cell.angle_gamma   90.00
#
_symmetry.space_group_name_H-M   'P 1'
#
loop_
_entity.id
_entity.type
_entity.pdbx_description
1 polymer ?
#
loop_
_entity_poly.entity_id
_entity_poly.type
_entity_poly.pdbx_seq_one_letter_code
_entity_poly.pdbx_strand_id
1 'polypeptide(L)'
;GKVFPLIELQPLLVQYAPYYPLPQASQLVRQFMEPKFVAEDASLPLRLDGTSYDRGIVARSRTLLRYAVPSGYTRFAAVIGLLDRVRPQGLVHLRVLGDERLLFEESIAGGQPASALALDLGDARQLTIEIDYGSDDDAGDVIAICEAQFEK
;
A
#
# COMPACT_ATOMS: atom_id res chain seq x y z
N GLY A 1 13.87 -14.99 10.05
CA GLY A 1 13.00 -14.97 11.25
C GLY A 1 11.66 -15.56 10.91
N LYS A 2 10.72 -15.61 11.86
CA LYS A 2 9.31 -15.87 11.54
C LYS A 2 8.75 -14.66 10.79
N VAL A 3 7.91 -14.88 9.79
CA VAL A 3 7.21 -13.83 9.05
C VAL A 3 5.71 -13.89 9.34
N PHE A 4 5.01 -12.77 9.18
CA PHE A 4 3.55 -12.71 9.25
C PHE A 4 3.05 -11.82 8.10
N PRO A 5 2.42 -12.38 7.06
CA PRO A 5 1.93 -11.60 5.93
C PRO A 5 0.89 -10.56 6.36
N LEU A 6 1.01 -9.33 5.88
CA LEU A 6 0.10 -8.23 6.21
C LEU A 6 -1.33 -8.51 5.73
N ILE A 7 -1.46 -9.26 4.63
CA ILE A 7 -2.75 -9.64 4.03
C ILE A 7 -3.57 -10.60 4.91
N GLU A 8 -2.91 -11.31 5.83
CA GLU A 8 -3.56 -12.21 6.79
C GLU A 8 -4.10 -11.46 8.02
N LEU A 9 -3.78 -10.17 8.17
CA LEU A 9 -4.26 -9.34 9.26
C LEU A 9 -5.48 -8.52 8.83
N GLN A 10 -6.45 -8.44 9.73
CA GLN A 10 -7.50 -7.44 9.61
C GLN A 10 -6.91 -6.05 9.94
N PRO A 11 -7.01 -5.06 9.05
CA PRO A 11 -6.60 -3.69 9.37
C PRO A 11 -7.46 -3.13 10.49
N LEU A 12 -6.84 -2.38 11.42
CA LEU A 12 -7.53 -1.56 12.40
C LEU A 12 -8.30 -0.41 11.75
N LEU A 13 -7.79 0.09 10.62
CA LEU A 13 -8.40 1.15 9.83
C LEU A 13 -8.13 0.93 8.35
N VAL A 14 -9.17 1.11 7.54
CA VAL A 14 -9.08 1.31 6.10
C VAL A 14 -9.89 2.57 5.78
N GLN A 15 -9.22 3.62 5.34
CA GLN A 15 -9.87 4.86 4.91
C GLN A 15 -9.39 5.21 3.51
N TYR A 16 -10.34 5.56 2.65
CA TYR A 16 -10.10 6.02 1.30
C TYR A 16 -11.02 7.18 0.97
N ALA A 17 -10.50 8.22 0.32
CA ALA A 17 -11.28 9.35 -0.17
C ALA A 17 -10.99 9.60 -1.66
N PRO A 18 -11.98 9.54 -2.56
CA PRO A 18 -11.74 9.86 -3.97
C PRO A 18 -11.41 11.35 -4.17
N TYR A 19 -10.58 11.66 -5.17
CA TYR A 19 -10.22 13.03 -5.54
C TYR A 19 -11.45 13.87 -5.87
N TYR A 20 -12.29 13.34 -6.78
CA TYR A 20 -13.57 13.96 -7.11
C TYR A 20 -14.68 13.44 -6.19
N PRO A 21 -15.51 14.32 -5.61
CA PRO A 21 -16.69 13.90 -4.85
C PRO A 21 -17.59 13.05 -5.74
N LEU A 22 -17.72 11.76 -5.40
CA LEU A 22 -18.63 10.87 -6.11
C LEU A 22 -20.05 11.02 -5.57
N PRO A 23 -21.08 11.10 -6.43
CA PRO A 23 -22.47 10.99 -5.99
C PRO A 23 -22.67 9.76 -5.10
N GLN A 24 -23.56 9.84 -4.09
CA GLN A 24 -23.85 8.69 -3.21
C GLN A 24 -24.35 7.47 -3.98
N ALA A 25 -25.06 7.69 -5.09
CA ALA A 25 -25.54 6.61 -5.97
C ALA A 25 -24.41 5.82 -6.66
N SER A 26 -23.16 6.29 -6.63
CA SER A 26 -22.00 5.65 -7.25
C SER A 26 -21.30 4.65 -6.33
N GLN A 27 -22.04 3.87 -5.53
CA GLN A 27 -21.48 2.88 -4.61
C GLN A 27 -20.56 1.87 -5.32
N LEU A 28 -20.91 1.44 -6.52
CA LEU A 28 -20.07 0.54 -7.33
C LEU A 28 -18.73 1.16 -7.72
N VAL A 29 -18.71 2.46 -8.04
CA VAL A 29 -17.46 3.18 -8.36
C VAL A 29 -16.60 3.30 -7.11
N ARG A 30 -17.20 3.65 -5.97
CA ARG A 30 -16.49 3.71 -4.68
C ARG A 30 -15.87 2.36 -4.33
N GLN A 31 -16.66 1.30 -4.39
CA GLN A 31 -16.19 -0.06 -4.12
C GLN A 31 -15.07 -0.45 -5.10
N PHE A 32 -15.14 -0.06 -6.37
CA PHE A 32 -14.07 -0.33 -7.33
C PHE A 32 -12.77 0.40 -6.99
N MET A 33 -12.85 1.61 -6.42
CA MET A 33 -11.70 2.46 -6.12
C MET A 33 -11.08 2.21 -4.74
N GLU A 34 -11.82 1.61 -3.81
CA GLU A 34 -11.32 1.22 -2.49
C GLU A 34 -10.10 0.28 -2.56
N PRO A 35 -9.22 0.32 -1.54
CA PRO A 35 -8.08 -0.59 -1.46
C PRO A 35 -8.47 -2.05 -1.62
N LYS A 36 -7.70 -2.79 -2.42
CA LYS A 36 -7.90 -4.22 -2.68
C LYS A 36 -6.82 -5.03 -2.03
N PHE A 37 -7.25 -5.98 -1.22
CA PHE A 37 -6.41 -6.95 -0.55
C PHE A 37 -6.36 -8.20 -1.44
N VAL A 38 -5.24 -8.37 -2.13
CA VAL A 38 -5.03 -9.45 -3.08
C VAL A 38 -4.24 -10.55 -2.40
N ALA A 39 -4.84 -11.73 -2.33
CA ALA A 39 -4.21 -12.98 -1.94
C ALA A 39 -3.94 -13.84 -3.19
N GLU A 40 -3.35 -15.01 -2.99
CA GLU A 40 -2.98 -15.96 -4.05
C GLU A 40 -4.15 -16.28 -5.00
N ASP A 41 -3.83 -16.68 -6.24
CA ASP A 41 -4.79 -17.04 -7.31
C ASP A 41 -5.74 -15.91 -7.77
N ALA A 42 -5.34 -14.65 -7.63
CA ALA A 42 -6.10 -13.53 -8.14
C ALA A 42 -6.17 -13.51 -9.68
N SER A 43 -7.35 -13.18 -10.22
CA SER A 43 -7.58 -13.09 -11.68
C SER A 43 -6.78 -11.99 -12.38
N LEU A 44 -6.22 -11.04 -11.61
CA LEU A 44 -5.36 -9.97 -12.09
C LEU A 44 -4.05 -9.99 -11.29
N PRO A 45 -2.92 -10.42 -11.89
CA PRO A 45 -1.64 -10.49 -11.19
C PRO A 45 -1.16 -9.09 -10.79
N LEU A 46 -0.56 -8.99 -9.60
CA LEU A 46 0.14 -7.77 -9.18
C LEU A 46 1.47 -7.72 -9.92
N ARG A 47 1.60 -6.80 -10.89
CA ARG A 47 2.84 -6.64 -11.65
C ARG A 47 3.47 -5.30 -11.36
N LEU A 48 4.70 -5.35 -10.85
CA LEU A 48 5.56 -4.19 -10.60
C LEU A 48 6.87 -4.40 -11.34
N ASP A 49 7.20 -3.49 -12.25
CA ASP A 49 8.44 -3.52 -13.01
C ASP A 49 8.69 -4.82 -13.75
N GLY A 50 7.62 -5.31 -14.40
CA GLY A 50 7.62 -6.55 -15.15
C GLY A 50 7.51 -7.81 -14.29
N THR A 51 7.74 -7.71 -12.97
CA THR A 51 7.74 -8.82 -12.02
C THR A 51 6.35 -9.05 -11.44
N SER A 52 5.90 -10.31 -11.44
CA SER A 52 4.62 -10.72 -10.85
C SER A 52 4.78 -11.04 -9.36
N TYR A 53 3.78 -10.64 -8.57
CA TYR A 53 3.64 -10.95 -7.15
C TYR A 53 2.26 -11.57 -6.91
N ASP A 54 2.23 -12.55 -6.00
CA ASP A 54 1.01 -13.34 -5.74
C ASP A 54 0.11 -12.69 -4.69
N ARG A 55 0.69 -11.84 -3.83
CA ARG A 55 -0.04 -11.16 -2.76
C ARG A 55 0.40 -9.72 -2.55
N GLY A 56 -0.54 -8.90 -2.09
CA GLY A 56 -0.29 -7.50 -1.80
C GLY A 56 -1.54 -6.68 -1.65
N ILE A 57 -1.34 -5.39 -1.41
CA ILE A 57 -2.42 -4.41 -1.29
C ILE A 57 -2.33 -3.46 -2.47
N VAL A 58 -3.42 -3.33 -3.23
CA VAL A 58 -3.56 -2.33 -4.28
C VAL A 58 -4.34 -1.16 -3.72
N ALA A 59 -3.78 0.04 -3.79
CA ALA A 59 -4.41 1.23 -3.25
C ALA A 59 -4.21 2.44 -4.18
N ARG A 60 -5.06 3.45 -4.01
CA ARG A 60 -4.96 4.74 -4.69
C ARG A 60 -4.45 5.80 -3.71
N SER A 61 -4.01 6.94 -4.21
CA SER A 61 -3.78 8.11 -3.34
C SER A 61 -5.04 8.48 -2.56
N ARG A 62 -4.81 9.13 -1.41
CA ARG A 62 -5.76 9.34 -0.31
C ARG A 62 -6.24 8.04 0.35
N THR A 63 -5.32 7.10 0.50
CA THR A 63 -5.55 5.88 1.29
C THR A 63 -4.77 5.95 2.59
N LEU A 64 -5.42 5.57 3.69
CA LEU A 64 -4.82 5.37 5.00
C LEU A 64 -5.14 3.96 5.47
N LEU A 65 -4.10 3.17 5.75
CA LEU A 65 -4.21 1.84 6.32
C LEU A 65 -3.52 1.82 7.68
N ARG A 66 -4.14 1.17 8.67
CA ARG A 66 -3.52 0.97 9.98
C ARG A 66 -3.64 -0.47 10.44
N TYR A 67 -2.57 -1.01 10.99
CA TYR A 67 -2.48 -2.37 11.48
C TYR A 67 -1.91 -2.42 12.89
N ALA A 68 -2.33 -3.41 13.69
CA ALA A 68 -1.62 -3.78 14.89
C ALA A 68 -0.35 -4.54 14.49
N VAL A 69 0.79 -4.18 15.09
CA VAL A 69 2.03 -4.96 14.97
C VAL A 69 1.88 -6.22 15.84
N PRO A 70 2.02 -7.43 15.29
CA PRO A 70 1.91 -8.64 16.09
C PRO A 70 2.99 -8.70 17.17
N SER A 71 2.64 -9.22 18.35
CA SER A 71 3.56 -9.25 19.49
C SER A 71 4.88 -9.96 19.18
N GLY A 72 5.99 -9.27 19.44
CA GLY A 72 7.35 -9.77 19.24
C GLY A 72 7.83 -9.76 17.79
N TYR A 73 7.16 -9.03 16.90
CA TYR A 73 7.67 -8.64 15.60
C TYR A 73 8.21 -7.21 15.67
N THR A 74 9.33 -6.95 15.00
CA THR A 74 10.07 -5.68 15.12
C THR A 74 10.45 -5.07 13.78
N ARG A 75 10.14 -5.73 12.66
CA ARG A 75 10.41 -5.20 11.32
C ARG A 75 9.19 -5.30 10.42
N PHE A 76 9.12 -4.39 9.46
CA PHE A 76 8.17 -4.41 8.34
C PHE A 76 8.93 -4.47 7.02
N ALA A 77 8.54 -5.38 6.14
CA ALA A 77 9.12 -5.51 4.81
C ALA A 77 8.03 -5.56 3.74
N ALA A 78 8.32 -5.03 2.55
CA ALA A 78 7.44 -5.05 1.39
C ALA A 78 8.20 -4.79 0.10
N VAL A 79 7.55 -4.98 -1.05
CA VAL A 79 7.96 -4.40 -2.33
C VAL A 79 6.91 -3.38 -2.76
N ILE A 80 7.34 -2.17 -3.08
CA ILE A 80 6.47 -1.03 -3.40
C ILE A 80 6.72 -0.53 -4.82
N GLY A 81 5.66 -0.12 -5.50
CA GLY A 81 5.73 0.48 -6.83
C GLY A 81 4.35 0.72 -7.43
N LEU A 82 4.27 1.51 -8.50
CA LEU A 82 3.03 1.65 -9.25
C LEU A 82 2.80 0.42 -10.15
N LEU A 83 1.54 0.01 -10.27
CA LEU A 83 1.17 -1.15 -11.08
C LEU A 83 1.49 -0.93 -12.56
N ASP A 84 2.06 -1.94 -13.20
CA ASP A 84 2.48 -1.85 -14.61
C ASP A 84 1.34 -1.43 -15.56
N ARG A 85 0.08 -1.76 -15.24
CA ARG A 85 -1.09 -1.41 -16.05
C ARG A 85 -1.42 0.09 -16.07
N VAL A 86 -0.88 0.88 -15.14
CA VAL A 86 -1.05 2.35 -15.10
C VAL A 86 0.23 3.10 -15.45
N ARG A 87 1.38 2.40 -15.48
CA ARG A 87 2.67 3.02 -15.84
C ARG A 87 2.67 3.51 -17.29
N PRO A 88 3.41 4.59 -17.59
CA PRO A 88 4.29 5.33 -16.69
C PRO A 88 3.59 6.45 -15.87
N GLN A 89 2.26 6.50 -15.86
CA GLN A 89 1.48 7.54 -15.17
C GLN A 89 1.46 7.30 -13.65
N GLY A 90 1.11 8.34 -12.90
CA GLY A 90 0.96 8.32 -11.45
C GLY A 90 2.23 8.74 -10.71
N LEU A 91 2.00 9.35 -9.56
CA LEU A 91 3.01 9.77 -8.61
C LEU A 91 2.32 9.85 -7.25
N VAL A 92 2.64 8.91 -6.36
CA VAL A 92 2.09 8.89 -5.00
C VAL A 92 3.14 9.38 -4.02
N HIS A 93 2.71 10.06 -2.96
CA HIS A 93 3.55 10.33 -1.80
C HIS A 93 3.25 9.27 -0.73
N LEU A 94 4.22 8.38 -0.47
CA LEU A 94 4.09 7.27 0.47
C LEU A 94 4.80 7.61 1.78
N ARG A 95 4.07 7.54 2.90
CA ARG A 95 4.61 7.60 4.26
C ARG A 95 4.30 6.31 5.01
N VAL A 96 5.27 5.80 5.75
CA VAL A 96 5.10 4.65 6.64
C VAL A 96 5.55 5.04 8.04
N LEU A 97 4.69 4.80 9.03
CA LEU A 97 4.92 5.15 10.42
C LEU A 97 4.81 3.92 11.32
N GLY A 98 5.68 3.85 12.33
CA GLY A 98 5.54 2.98 13.48
C GLY A 98 5.02 3.79 14.66
N ASP A 99 3.79 3.54 15.07
CA ASP A 99 2.99 4.46 15.88
C ASP A 99 3.00 5.87 15.23
N GLU A 100 3.52 6.88 15.92
CA GLU A 100 3.63 8.26 15.41
C GLU A 100 5.03 8.57 14.80
N ARG A 101 5.96 7.61 14.82
CA ARG A 101 7.33 7.79 14.31
C ARG A 101 7.37 7.52 12.82
N LEU A 102 7.75 8.53 12.03
CA LEU A 102 8.01 8.37 10.61
C LEU A 102 9.21 7.45 10.37
N LEU A 103 9.01 6.39 9.59
CA LEU A 103 10.03 5.39 9.25
C LEU A 103 10.46 5.47 7.78
N PHE A 104 9.54 5.89 6.91
CA PHE A 104 9.77 6.02 5.48
C PHE A 104 8.90 7.15 4.92
N GLU A 105 9.47 7.91 3.99
CA GLU A 105 8.78 8.96 3.24
C GLU A 105 9.44 9.10 1.87
N GLU A 106 8.69 8.87 0.79
CA GLU A 106 9.18 9.05 -0.58
C GLU A 106 8.02 9.30 -1.55
N SER A 107 8.31 10.02 -2.64
CA SER A 107 7.41 10.06 -3.80
C SER A 107 7.76 8.96 -4.79
N ILE A 108 6.77 8.13 -5.13
CA ILE A 108 6.92 6.96 -6.00
C ILE A 108 6.22 7.25 -7.33
N ALA A 109 7.02 7.42 -8.38
CA ALA A 109 6.55 7.75 -9.72
C ALA A 109 6.37 6.49 -10.58
N GLY A 110 5.42 6.51 -11.52
CA GLY A 110 5.22 5.43 -12.49
C GLY A 110 6.42 5.18 -13.41
N GLY A 111 7.35 6.13 -13.55
CA GLY A 111 8.61 5.95 -14.26
C GLY A 111 9.72 5.25 -13.46
N GLN A 112 9.58 5.10 -12.15
CA GLN A 112 10.60 4.48 -11.30
C GLN A 112 10.46 2.95 -11.29
N PRO A 113 11.56 2.21 -11.06
CA PRO A 113 11.50 0.78 -10.78
C PRO A 113 10.83 0.51 -9.43
N ALA A 114 10.33 -0.72 -9.25
CA ALA A 114 9.85 -1.16 -7.94
C ALA A 114 11.00 -1.18 -6.92
N SER A 115 10.70 -0.86 -5.67
CA SER A 115 11.69 -0.78 -4.59
C SER A 115 11.35 -1.71 -3.43
N ALA A 116 12.38 -2.32 -2.84
CA ALA A 116 12.24 -3.12 -1.63
C ALA A 116 12.29 -2.21 -0.39
N LEU A 117 11.31 -2.36 0.48
CA LEU A 117 11.19 -1.66 1.74
C LEU A 117 11.55 -2.60 2.88
N ALA A 118 12.41 -2.15 3.80
CA ALA A 118 12.76 -2.88 5.02
C ALA A 118 12.93 -1.89 6.18
N LEU A 119 11.96 -1.85 7.10
CA LEU A 119 11.85 -0.86 8.15
C LEU A 119 11.97 -1.49 9.54
N ASP A 120 12.64 -0.79 10.45
CA ASP A 120 12.72 -1.15 11.87
C ASP A 120 11.59 -0.47 12.65
N LEU A 121 10.65 -1.29 13.12
CA LEU A 121 9.52 -0.87 13.95
C LEU A 121 9.92 -0.66 15.41
N GLY A 122 11.00 -1.29 15.87
CA GLY A 122 11.36 -1.28 17.29
C GLY A 122 10.26 -1.86 18.16
N ASP A 123 9.76 -1.04 19.09
CA ASP A 123 8.66 -1.37 20.01
C ASP A 123 7.28 -0.84 19.56
N ALA A 124 7.18 -0.35 18.32
CA ALA A 124 5.94 0.18 17.78
C ALA A 124 4.81 -0.85 17.83
N ARG A 125 3.62 -0.39 18.19
CA ARG A 125 2.43 -1.24 18.33
C ARG A 125 1.50 -1.16 17.13
N GLN A 126 1.62 -0.11 16.34
CA GLN A 126 0.83 0.12 15.14
C GLN A 126 1.75 0.43 13.95
N LEU A 127 1.39 -0.11 12.79
CA LEU A 127 1.92 0.30 11.51
C LEU A 127 0.86 1.16 10.83
N THR A 128 1.23 2.37 10.42
CA THR A 128 0.39 3.24 9.59
C THR A 128 1.03 3.40 8.21
N ILE A 129 0.26 3.17 7.15
CA ILE A 129 0.66 3.38 5.75
C ILE A 129 -0.25 4.47 5.19
N GLU A 130 0.35 5.60 4.83
CA GLU A 130 -0.34 6.75 4.25
C GLU A 130 0.09 6.91 2.80
N ILE A 131 -0.89 6.93 1.89
CA ILE A 131 -0.69 7.11 0.46
C ILE A 131 -1.44 8.37 0.10
N ASP A 132 -0.72 9.45 -0.20
CA ASP A 132 -1.31 10.73 -0.63
C ASP A 132 -0.89 11.06 -2.08
N TYR A 133 -1.42 12.15 -2.60
CA TYR A 133 -1.08 12.66 -3.92
C TYR A 133 0.40 13.05 -4.00
N GLY A 134 0.96 12.85 -5.17
CA GLY A 134 2.15 13.54 -5.61
C GLY A 134 1.85 14.98 -6.01
N SER A 135 2.74 15.54 -6.82
CA SER A 135 2.60 16.90 -7.35
C SER A 135 1.71 17.00 -8.61
N ASP A 136 1.10 15.91 -9.06
CA ASP A 136 0.38 15.76 -10.35
C ASP A 136 -1.07 15.22 -10.19
N ASP A 137 -1.71 15.54 -9.06
CA ASP A 137 -3.08 15.12 -8.70
C ASP A 137 -3.19 13.59 -8.47
N ASP A 138 -4.25 12.92 -8.95
CA ASP A 138 -4.52 11.48 -8.71
C ASP A 138 -4.40 10.57 -9.95
N ALA A 139 -3.96 11.15 -11.08
CA ALA A 139 -4.00 10.51 -12.37
C ALA A 139 -2.97 9.36 -12.46
N GLY A 140 -3.46 8.12 -12.42
CA GLY A 140 -2.61 6.93 -12.50
C GLY A 140 -2.06 6.47 -11.14
N ASP A 141 -2.50 7.08 -10.04
CA ASP A 141 -2.10 6.72 -8.68
C ASP A 141 -2.71 5.38 -8.27
N VAL A 142 -2.06 4.29 -8.69
CA VAL A 142 -2.42 2.94 -8.31
C VAL A 142 -1.15 2.20 -7.91
N ILE A 143 -0.81 2.33 -6.63
CA ILE A 143 0.32 1.66 -6.00
C ILE A 143 -0.06 0.24 -5.60
N ALA A 144 0.91 -0.69 -5.68
CA ALA A 144 0.84 -1.94 -4.96
C ALA A 144 1.94 -2.02 -3.89
N ILE A 145 1.55 -2.59 -2.76
CA ILE A 145 2.42 -2.94 -1.65
C ILE A 145 2.43 -4.47 -1.60
N CYS A 146 3.32 -5.05 -2.40
CA CYS A 146 3.46 -6.49 -2.61
C CYS A 146 4.28 -7.12 -1.50
N GLU A 147 4.01 -8.40 -1.22
CA GLU A 147 4.79 -9.19 -0.25
C GLU A 147 4.94 -8.53 1.13
N ALA A 148 3.98 -7.67 1.50
CA ALA A 148 4.01 -6.92 2.73
C ALA A 148 3.90 -7.88 3.93
N GLN A 149 4.83 -7.78 4.87
CA GLN A 149 4.90 -8.68 6.01
C GLN A 149 5.58 -8.04 7.23
N PHE A 150 5.23 -8.54 8.41
CA PHE A 150 5.99 -8.32 9.63
C PHE A 150 7.06 -9.41 9.78
N GLU A 151 8.23 -9.04 10.29
CA GLU A 151 9.32 -9.98 10.60
C GLU A 151 9.77 -9.91 12.07
N LYS A 152 10.16 -11.07 12.61
CA LYS A 152 10.86 -11.19 13.90
C LYS A 152 12.37 -11.21 13.74
#